data_AF-X1MZD2-F1
#
_entry.id   AF-X1MZD2-F1
#
_cell.length_a   1.000
_cell.length_b   1.000
_cell.length_c   1.000
_cell.angle_alpha   90.00
_cell.angle_beta   90.00
_cell.angle_gamma   90.00
#
_symmetry.space_group_name_H-M   'P 1'
#
loop_
_entity.id
_entity.type
_entity.pdbx_description
1 polymer ?
#
loop_
_entity_poly.entity_id
_entity_poly.type
_entity_poly.pdbx_seq_one_letter_code
_entity_poly.pdbx_strand_id
1 'polypeptide(L)'
;MMKSLTKYKFLKLNNLFKNINEEFAKRFEIYLSAKTLFLFAIIGSFIFGSIVYLFSKRFLMALIFSLFGIFIVIPVNDFFKNKRKRLIEGQILQFLSLLNITLRAGLTIRNSVEICSEKIKPPLGDELKRLMNEISLDIDLLRAFHNMAGRLRIPEINLIISA
;
A
#
# COMPACT_ATOMS: atom_id res chain seq x y z
N MET A 1 -25.47 -29.86 17.65
CA MET A 1 -26.08 -28.64 17.05
C MET A 1 -25.33 -27.32 17.35
N MET A 2 -24.44 -27.27 18.37
CA MET A 2 -23.80 -26.01 18.83
C MET A 2 -22.47 -25.61 18.14
N LYS A 3 -21.87 -26.48 17.30
CA LYS A 3 -20.59 -26.21 16.60
C LYS A 3 -20.74 -25.46 15.25
N SER A 4 -21.92 -25.43 14.65
CA SER A 4 -22.15 -24.79 13.34
C SER A 4 -22.34 -23.27 13.45
N LEU A 5 -22.91 -22.79 14.56
CA LEU A 5 -23.17 -21.36 14.79
C LEU A 5 -21.89 -20.55 14.99
N THR A 6 -20.87 -21.13 15.63
CA THR A 6 -19.57 -20.48 15.87
C THR A 6 -18.83 -20.21 14.56
N LYS A 7 -18.87 -21.17 13.63
CA LYS A 7 -18.20 -21.07 12.32
C LYS A 7 -18.84 -19.99 11.43
N TYR A 8 -20.18 -19.89 11.46
CA TYR A 8 -20.92 -18.88 10.69
C TYR A 8 -20.67 -17.45 11.20
N LYS A 9 -20.62 -17.27 12.53
CA LYS A 9 -20.30 -15.98 13.16
C LYS A 9 -18.85 -15.57 12.85
N PHE A 10 -17.91 -16.52 12.87
CA PHE A 10 -16.51 -16.28 12.50
C PHE A 10 -16.33 -15.91 11.02
N LEU A 11 -17.04 -16.59 10.12
CA LEU A 11 -17.00 -16.32 8.68
C LEU A 11 -17.56 -14.92 8.36
N LYS A 12 -18.65 -14.53 9.04
CA LYS A 12 -19.26 -13.21 8.89
C LYS A 12 -18.39 -12.11 9.50
N LEU A 13 -17.73 -12.38 10.62
CA LEU A 13 -16.76 -11.45 11.24
C LEU A 13 -15.56 -11.23 10.31
N ASN A 14 -15.03 -12.30 9.71
CA ASN A 14 -13.87 -12.21 8.82
C ASN A 14 -14.20 -11.43 7.53
N ASN A 15 -15.41 -11.60 6.98
CA ASN A 15 -15.89 -10.82 5.83
C ASN A 15 -16.20 -9.36 6.19
N LEU A 16 -16.73 -9.08 7.39
CA LEU A 16 -16.90 -7.70 7.88
C LEU A 16 -15.55 -7.00 8.05
N PHE A 17 -14.56 -7.66 8.68
CA PHE A 17 -13.21 -7.12 8.77
C PHE A 17 -12.56 -6.94 7.40
N LYS A 18 -12.82 -7.82 6.43
CA LYS A 18 -12.31 -7.69 5.07
C LYS A 18 -12.89 -6.46 4.36
N ASN A 19 -14.21 -6.26 4.41
CA ASN A 19 -14.87 -5.12 3.77
C ASN A 19 -14.47 -3.78 4.40
N ILE A 20 -14.35 -3.73 5.73
CA ILE A 20 -13.84 -2.56 6.45
C ILE A 20 -12.38 -2.30 6.06
N ASN A 21 -11.52 -3.33 5.97
CA ASN A 21 -10.14 -3.14 5.53
C ASN A 21 -10.03 -2.59 4.10
N GLU A 22 -10.93 -3.00 3.19
CA GLU A 22 -10.93 -2.53 1.80
C GLU A 22 -11.45 -1.09 1.64
N GLU A 23 -12.48 -0.67 2.40
CA GLU A 23 -12.94 0.72 2.44
C GLU A 23 -11.93 1.67 3.09
N PHE A 24 -11.30 1.25 4.19
CA PHE A 24 -10.30 2.06 4.87
C PHE A 24 -8.98 2.14 4.09
N ALA A 25 -8.58 1.08 3.39
CA ALA A 25 -7.41 1.10 2.51
C ALA A 25 -7.58 2.04 1.31
N LYS A 26 -8.79 2.12 0.73
CA LYS A 26 -9.12 3.07 -0.35
C LYS A 26 -9.18 4.53 0.11
N ARG A 27 -9.64 4.80 1.34
CA ARG A 27 -9.78 6.17 1.86
C ARG A 27 -8.48 6.84 2.35
N PHE A 28 -7.45 6.07 2.70
CA PHE A 28 -6.26 6.61 3.39
C PHE A 28 -4.91 6.37 2.70
N GLU A 29 -4.87 5.87 1.45
CA GLU A 29 -3.61 5.52 0.75
C GLU A 29 -2.68 4.67 1.63
N ILE A 30 -3.23 3.74 2.43
CA ILE A 30 -2.46 3.00 3.43
C ILE A 30 -1.77 1.83 2.73
N TYR A 31 -0.44 1.86 2.67
CA TYR A 31 0.34 0.74 2.12
C TYR A 31 0.43 -0.46 3.07
N LEU A 32 0.16 -0.24 4.36
CA LEU A 32 0.03 -1.29 5.38
C LEU A 32 -1.44 -1.74 5.48
N SER A 33 -1.67 -3.03 5.71
CA SER A 33 -3.00 -3.52 6.08
C SER A 33 -3.49 -2.77 7.32
N ALA A 34 -4.77 -2.39 7.37
CA ALA A 34 -5.33 -1.69 8.54
C ALA A 34 -5.14 -2.51 9.84
N LYS A 35 -5.05 -3.84 9.74
CA LYS A 35 -4.62 -4.72 10.83
C LYS A 35 -3.24 -4.37 11.38
N THR A 36 -2.28 -4.09 10.51
CA THR A 36 -0.90 -3.76 10.89
C THR A 36 -0.82 -2.40 11.57
N LEU A 37 -1.57 -1.40 11.09
CA LEU A 37 -1.65 -0.10 11.78
C LEU A 37 -2.29 -0.22 13.15
N PHE A 38 -3.37 -1.00 13.27
CA PHE A 38 -4.04 -1.22 14.55
C PHE A 38 -3.12 -1.94 15.55
N LEU A 39 -2.33 -2.91 15.08
CA LEU A 39 -1.31 -3.58 15.88
C LEU A 39 -0.23 -2.59 16.37
N PHE A 40 0.28 -1.74 15.48
CA PHE A 40 1.25 -0.69 15.85
C PHE A 40 0.67 0.34 16.81
N ALA A 41 -0.62 0.68 16.70
CA ALA A 41 -1.30 1.58 17.63
C ALA A 41 -1.38 0.97 19.04
N ILE A 42 -1.76 -0.31 19.15
CA ILE A 42 -1.83 -1.03 20.44
C ILE A 42 -0.43 -1.14 21.06
N ILE A 43 0.57 -1.52 20.28
CA ILE A 43 1.96 -1.62 20.74
C ILE A 43 2.47 -0.25 21.18
N GLY A 44 2.23 0.80 20.38
CA GLY A 44 2.63 2.17 20.69
C GLY A 44 1.98 2.70 21.97
N SER A 45 0.68 2.49 22.11
CA SER A 45 -0.08 2.83 23.33
C SER A 45 0.46 2.11 24.57
N PHE A 46 0.80 0.83 24.45
CA PHE A 46 1.40 0.06 25.54
C PHE A 46 2.79 0.56 25.93
N ILE A 47 3.66 0.83 24.94
CA ILE A 47 5.01 1.37 25.18
C ILE A 47 4.94 2.74 25.84
N PHE A 48 4.08 3.63 25.32
CA PHE A 48 3.94 4.99 25.84
C PHE A 48 3.38 5.00 27.26
N GLY A 49 2.34 4.20 27.52
CA GLY A 49 1.79 4.01 28.87
C GLY A 49 2.83 3.45 29.85
N SER A 50 3.66 2.50 29.40
CA SER A 50 4.72 1.90 30.22
C SER A 50 5.82 2.91 30.59
N ILE A 51 6.22 3.77 29.65
CA ILE A 51 7.20 4.84 29.88
C ILE A 51 6.66 5.85 30.89
N VAL A 52 5.41 6.31 30.73
CA VAL A 52 4.79 7.26 31.67
C VAL A 52 4.64 6.65 33.07
N TYR A 53 4.32 5.36 33.15
CA TYR A 53 4.25 4.65 34.42
C TYR A 53 5.61 4.58 35.15
N LEU A 54 6.70 4.30 34.44
CA LEU A 54 8.06 4.24 35.00
C LEU A 54 8.47 5.58 35.66
N PHE A 55 8.11 6.71 35.06
CA PHE A 55 8.45 8.03 35.59
C PHE A 55 7.49 8.51 36.68
N SER A 56 6.17 8.36 36.48
CA SER A 56 5.17 8.94 37.37
C SER A 56 4.82 8.04 38.54
N LYS A 57 5.02 6.71 38.42
CA LYS A 57 4.55 5.64 39.33
C LYS A 57 3.05 5.68 39.66
N ARG A 58 2.28 6.53 38.96
CA ARG A 58 0.84 6.72 39.12
C ARG A 58 0.11 6.05 37.96
N PHE A 59 -0.61 4.98 38.27
CA PHE A 59 -1.34 4.19 37.30
C PHE A 59 -2.39 5.00 36.52
N LEU A 60 -3.12 5.91 37.18
CA LEU A 60 -4.11 6.77 36.50
C LEU A 60 -3.48 7.69 35.45
N MET A 61 -2.29 8.25 35.72
CA MET A 61 -1.59 9.12 34.76
C MET A 61 -1.16 8.32 33.53
N ALA A 62 -0.66 7.10 33.73
CA ALA A 62 -0.24 6.23 32.63
C ALA A 62 -1.42 5.86 31.70
N LEU A 63 -2.61 5.63 32.26
CA LEU A 63 -3.80 5.28 31.49
C LEU A 63 -4.29 6.45 30.62
N ILE A 64 -4.28 7.68 31.15
CA ILE A 64 -4.69 8.89 30.40
C ILE A 64 -3.72 9.16 29.24
N PHE A 65 -2.42 9.06 29.48
CA PHE A 65 -1.41 9.38 28.46
C PHE A 65 -1.17 8.25 27.45
N SER A 66 -1.57 7.02 27.77
CA SER A 66 -1.55 5.88 26.84
C SER A 66 -2.35 6.14 25.55
N LEU A 67 -3.40 6.96 25.63
CA LEU A 67 -4.23 7.35 24.48
C LEU A 67 -3.45 8.16 23.44
N PHE A 68 -2.43 8.91 23.87
CA PHE A 68 -1.55 9.65 22.95
C PHE A 68 -0.58 8.75 22.18
N GLY A 69 -0.40 7.48 22.58
CA GLY A 69 0.42 6.53 21.84
C GLY A 69 -0.11 6.25 20.42
N ILE A 70 -1.37 6.56 20.13
CA ILE A 70 -1.96 6.47 18.79
C ILE A 70 -1.28 7.44 17.80
N PHE A 71 -0.70 8.55 18.26
CA PHE A 71 0.03 9.48 17.40
C PHE A 71 1.27 8.85 16.73
N ILE A 72 1.79 7.73 17.26
CA ILE A 72 2.91 7.00 16.63
C ILE A 72 2.55 6.44 15.24
N VAL A 73 1.26 6.26 14.95
CA VAL A 73 0.78 5.60 13.73
C VAL A 73 1.05 6.46 12.48
N ILE A 74 1.01 7.80 12.63
CA ILE A 74 1.19 8.75 11.53
C ILE A 74 2.62 8.67 10.93
N PRO A 75 3.71 8.86 11.70
CA PRO A 75 5.06 8.81 11.14
C PRO A 75 5.44 7.43 10.61
N VAL A 76 4.91 6.35 11.19
CA VAL A 76 5.12 4.98 10.70
C VAL A 76 4.54 4.83 9.29
N ASN A 77 3.31 5.28 9.07
CA ASN A 77 2.67 5.21 7.75
C ASN A 77 3.46 6.01 6.70
N ASP A 78 3.90 7.21 7.03
CA ASP A 78 4.67 8.06 6.12
C ASP A 78 6.04 7.45 5.79
N PHE A 79 6.69 6.79 6.76
CA PHE A 79 7.94 6.07 6.52
C PHE A 79 7.77 4.94 5.49
N PHE A 80 6.72 4.12 5.61
CA PHE A 80 6.46 3.05 4.65
C PHE A 80 6.03 3.58 3.27
N LYS A 81 5.25 4.68 3.23
CA LYS A 81 4.93 5.41 1.98
C LYS A 81 6.21 5.83 1.26
N ASN A 82 7.09 6.54 1.96
CA ASN A 82 8.34 7.05 1.39
C ASN A 82 9.29 5.93 0.99
N LYS A 83 9.37 4.86 1.78
CA LYS A 83 10.16 3.67 1.43
C LYS A 83 9.65 3.04 0.14
N ARG A 84 8.34 2.90 -0.05
CA ARG A 84 7.78 2.36 -1.30
C ARG A 84 8.02 3.29 -2.48
N LYS A 85 7.86 4.60 -2.33
CA LYS A 85 8.19 5.57 -3.39
C LYS A 85 9.63 5.45 -3.86
N ARG A 86 10.59 5.44 -2.93
CA ARG A 86 12.02 5.26 -3.22
C ARG A 86 12.32 3.94 -3.94
N LEU A 87 11.64 2.86 -3.56
CA LEU A 87 11.79 1.58 -4.26
C LEU A 87 11.30 1.66 -5.70
N ILE A 88 10.18 2.35 -5.95
CA ILE A 88 9.64 2.56 -7.30
C ILE A 88 10.59 3.43 -8.11
N GLU A 89 11.06 4.56 -7.56
CA GLU A 89 12.03 5.45 -8.21
C GLU A 89 13.27 4.67 -8.67
N GLY A 90 13.81 3.78 -7.82
CA GLY A 90 14.93 2.90 -8.19
C GLY A 90 14.60 1.84 -9.26
N GLN A 91 13.32 1.50 -9.46
CA GLN A 91 12.86 0.53 -10.46
C GLN A 91 12.54 1.16 -11.82
N ILE A 92 12.41 2.50 -11.90
CA ILE A 92 12.09 3.21 -13.16
C ILE A 92 13.17 2.99 -14.22
N LEU A 93 14.45 3.04 -13.83
CA LEU A 93 15.55 2.78 -14.77
C LEU A 93 15.50 1.35 -15.34
N GLN A 94 15.18 0.37 -14.50
CA GLN A 94 14.97 -1.01 -14.93
C GLN A 94 13.79 -1.12 -15.89
N PHE A 95 12.69 -0.43 -15.59
CA PHE A 95 11.52 -0.36 -16.46
C PHE A 95 11.86 0.21 -17.84
N LEU A 96 12.46 1.39 -17.89
CA LEU A 96 12.82 2.05 -19.14
C LEU A 96 13.80 1.23 -19.98
N SER A 97 14.78 0.60 -19.33
CA SER A 97 15.74 -0.29 -20.01
C SER A 97 15.04 -1.48 -20.66
N LEU A 98 14.19 -2.19 -19.92
CA LEU A 98 13.47 -3.35 -20.44
C LEU A 98 12.42 -2.95 -21.51
N LEU A 99 11.76 -1.82 -21.31
CA LEU A 99 10.83 -1.26 -22.28
C LEU A 99 11.55 -0.93 -23.58
N ASN A 100 12.72 -0.30 -23.51
CA ASN A 100 13.53 0.02 -24.70
C ASN A 100 13.98 -1.26 -25.43
N ILE A 101 14.44 -2.28 -24.70
CA ILE A 101 14.85 -3.57 -25.28
C ILE A 101 13.69 -4.23 -26.03
N THR A 102 12.51 -4.26 -25.44
CA THR A 102 11.32 -4.88 -26.06
C THR A 102 10.82 -4.09 -27.26
N LEU A 103 10.82 -2.76 -27.20
CA LEU A 103 10.46 -1.90 -28.32
C LEU A 103 11.45 -2.03 -29.49
N ARG A 104 12.76 -2.10 -29.21
CA ARG A 104 13.79 -2.35 -30.23
C ARG A 104 13.66 -3.72 -30.89
N ALA A 105 13.08 -4.70 -30.18
CA ALA A 105 12.75 -6.00 -30.72
C ALA A 105 11.51 -5.98 -31.64
N GLY A 106 10.89 -4.81 -31.87
CA GLY A 106 9.72 -4.64 -32.74
C GLY A 106 8.38 -4.92 -32.07
N LEU A 107 8.35 -5.05 -30.74
CA LEU A 107 7.11 -5.26 -30.01
C LEU A 107 6.28 -3.98 -29.92
N THR A 108 4.96 -4.13 -29.84
CA THR A 108 4.04 -3.01 -29.59
C THR A 108 4.22 -2.51 -28.15
N ILE A 109 3.92 -1.23 -27.90
CA ILE A 109 4.01 -0.64 -26.55
C ILE A 109 3.21 -1.46 -25.53
N ARG A 110 2.01 -1.92 -25.90
CA ARG A 110 1.17 -2.78 -25.03
C ARG A 110 1.89 -4.06 -24.62
N ASN A 111 2.47 -4.80 -25.56
CA ASN A 111 3.17 -6.06 -25.28
C ASN A 111 4.48 -5.82 -24.53
N SER A 112 5.18 -4.72 -24.84
CA SER A 112 6.38 -4.30 -24.11
C SER A 112 6.08 -4.03 -22.64
N VAL A 113 4.98 -3.33 -22.34
CA VAL A 113 4.54 -3.05 -20.96
C VAL A 113 4.08 -4.32 -20.26
N GLU A 114 3.42 -5.24 -20.96
CA GLU A 114 3.04 -6.56 -20.43
C GLU A 114 4.28 -7.33 -19.95
N ILE A 115 5.32 -7.45 -20.78
CA ILE A 115 6.60 -8.10 -20.41
C ILE A 115 7.25 -7.39 -19.22
N CYS A 116 7.23 -6.05 -19.21
CA CYS A 116 7.74 -5.28 -18.08
C CYS A 116 6.98 -5.58 -16.78
N SER A 117 5.65 -5.73 -16.86
CA SER A 117 4.81 -6.05 -15.70
C SER A 117 5.16 -7.40 -15.08
N GLU A 118 5.58 -8.37 -15.89
CA GLU A 118 5.96 -9.71 -15.42
C GLU A 118 7.39 -9.77 -14.87
N LYS A 119 8.34 -9.08 -15.52
CA LYS A 119 9.77 -9.15 -15.18
C LYS A 119 10.19 -8.22 -14.04
N ILE A 120 9.50 -7.09 -13.87
CA ILE A 120 9.85 -6.11 -12.85
C ILE A 120 9.26 -6.56 -11.52
N LYS A 121 10.11 -6.56 -10.49
CA LYS A 121 9.70 -6.96 -9.14
C LYS A 121 8.72 -5.94 -8.55
N PRO A 122 7.89 -6.34 -7.55
CA PRO A 122 7.16 -5.38 -6.73
C PRO A 122 8.11 -4.33 -6.14
N PRO A 123 7.67 -3.09 -5.88
CA PRO A 123 6.30 -2.55 -6.04
C PRO A 123 5.90 -2.04 -7.43
N LEU A 124 6.83 -1.70 -8.34
CA LEU A 124 6.49 -1.14 -9.65
C LEU A 124 5.81 -2.17 -10.55
N GLY A 125 6.28 -3.42 -10.55
CA GLY A 125 5.67 -4.50 -11.33
C GLY A 125 4.18 -4.71 -11.03
N ASP A 126 3.78 -4.56 -9.76
CA ASP A 126 2.37 -4.68 -9.37
C ASP A 126 1.51 -3.53 -9.91
N GLU A 127 2.04 -2.32 -10.01
CA GLU A 127 1.33 -1.20 -10.62
C GLU A 127 1.26 -1.32 -12.15
N LEU A 128 2.30 -1.85 -12.79
CA LEU A 128 2.28 -2.17 -14.22
C LEU A 128 1.24 -3.28 -14.51
N LYS A 129 1.12 -4.29 -13.66
CA LYS A 129 0.06 -5.31 -13.76
C LYS A 129 -1.33 -4.68 -13.60
N ARG A 130 -1.50 -3.74 -12.66
CA ARG A 130 -2.76 -2.99 -12.51
C ARG A 130 -3.08 -2.17 -13.76
N LEU A 131 -2.08 -1.53 -14.36
CA LEU A 131 -2.21 -0.83 -15.63
C LEU A 131 -2.64 -1.79 -16.76
N MET A 132 -2.03 -2.99 -16.86
CA MET A 132 -2.44 -3.99 -17.84
C MET A 132 -3.88 -4.50 -17.63
N ASN A 133 -4.31 -4.59 -16.37
CA ASN A 133 -5.70 -4.92 -16.04
C ASN A 133 -6.66 -3.81 -16.49
N GLU A 134 -6.30 -2.54 -16.32
CA GLU A 134 -7.11 -1.42 -16.83
C GLU A 134 -7.25 -1.48 -18.36
N ILE A 135 -6.15 -1.76 -19.07
CA ILE A 135 -6.19 -1.92 -20.53
C ILE A 135 -7.07 -3.11 -20.94
N SER A 136 -7.04 -4.19 -20.18
CA SER A 136 -7.92 -5.35 -20.41
C SER A 136 -9.40 -5.03 -20.17
N LEU A 137 -9.70 -3.96 -19.44
CA LEU A 137 -11.04 -3.40 -19.23
C LEU A 137 -11.37 -2.29 -20.24
N ASP A 138 -10.72 -2.31 -21.40
CA ASP A 138 -10.93 -1.37 -22.52
C ASP A 138 -10.62 0.10 -22.17
N ILE A 139 -9.77 0.33 -21.16
CA ILE A 139 -9.24 1.65 -20.86
C ILE A 139 -8.05 1.91 -21.79
N ASP A 140 -8.07 3.05 -22.48
CA ASP A 140 -6.98 3.47 -23.35
C ASP A 140 -5.62 3.46 -22.62
N LEU A 141 -4.56 3.07 -23.34
CA LEU A 141 -3.21 2.93 -22.82
C LEU A 141 -2.71 4.20 -22.13
N LEU A 142 -2.86 5.37 -22.77
CA LEU A 142 -2.41 6.65 -22.21
C LEU A 142 -3.21 7.00 -20.96
N ARG A 143 -4.52 6.73 -20.98
CA ARG A 143 -5.38 6.94 -19.81
C ARG A 143 -5.00 6.03 -18.64
N ALA A 144 -4.67 4.77 -18.91
CA ALA A 144 -4.21 3.82 -17.89
C ALA A 144 -2.86 4.24 -17.29
N PHE A 145 -1.95 4.77 -18.11
CA PHE A 145 -0.71 5.39 -17.65
C PHE A 145 -0.98 6.60 -16.75
N HIS A 146 -1.85 7.53 -17.15
CA HIS A 146 -2.24 8.66 -16.30
C HIS A 146 -2.86 8.23 -14.97
N ASN A 147 -3.72 7.21 -14.98
CA ASN A 147 -4.30 6.64 -13.77
C ASN A 147 -3.21 6.06 -12.86
N MET A 148 -2.24 5.35 -13.42
CA MET A 148 -1.07 4.83 -12.68
C MET A 148 -0.24 5.97 -12.07
N ALA A 149 0.05 7.02 -12.84
CA ALA A 149 0.77 8.21 -12.37
C ALA A 149 0.05 8.88 -11.19
N GLY A 150 -1.27 9.05 -11.32
CA GLY A 150 -2.12 9.63 -10.28
C GLY A 150 -2.15 8.83 -8.98
N ARG A 151 -2.05 7.49 -9.06
CA ARG A 151 -1.93 6.61 -7.89
C ARG A 151 -0.55 6.65 -7.23
N LEU A 152 0.51 6.72 -8.03
CA LEU A 152 1.88 6.67 -7.53
C LEU A 152 2.34 8.01 -6.95
N ARG A 153 1.92 9.12 -7.56
CA ARG A 153 2.33 10.48 -7.16
C ARG A 153 3.85 10.59 -7.03
N ILE A 154 4.55 10.08 -8.05
CA ILE A 154 6.02 10.08 -8.18
C ILE A 154 6.36 11.00 -9.36
N PRO A 155 7.18 12.05 -9.18
CA PRO A 155 7.50 13.03 -10.22
C PRO A 155 8.04 12.40 -11.51
N GLU A 156 8.96 11.44 -11.39
CA GLU A 156 9.65 10.78 -12.50
C GLU A 156 8.66 10.05 -13.43
N ILE A 157 7.60 9.46 -12.87
CA ILE A 157 6.57 8.77 -13.65
C ILE A 157 5.71 9.78 -14.43
N ASN A 158 5.41 10.93 -13.84
CA ASN A 158 4.69 11.99 -14.55
C ASN A 158 5.48 12.53 -15.74
N LEU A 159 6.81 12.62 -15.61
CA LEU A 159 7.68 13.03 -16.71
C LEU A 159 7.65 12.03 -17.86
N ILE A 160 7.65 10.71 -17.58
CA ILE A 160 7.63 9.66 -18.62
C ILE A 160 6.31 9.68 -19.42
N ILE A 161 5.19 10.04 -18.79
CA ILE A 161 3.87 9.99 -19.43
C ILE A 161 3.55 11.31 -20.17
N SER A 162 4.15 12.42 -19.74
CA SER A 162 3.92 13.74 -20.33
C SER A 162 4.92 14.09 -21.45
N ALA A 163 6.02 13.34 -21.56
CA ALA A 163 7.03 13.48 -22.60
C ALA A 163 6.65 12.71 -23.87
#